data_AF-A0A1Y4A766-F1
#
_entry.id   AF-A0A1Y4A766-F1
#
_cell.length_a   1.000
_cell.length_b   1.000
_cell.length_c   1.000
_cell.angle_alpha   90.00
_cell.angle_beta   90.00
_cell.angle_gamma   90.00
#
_symmetry.space_group_name_H-M   'P 1'
#
loop_
_entity.id
_entity.type
_entity.pdbx_description
1 polymer ?
#
loop_
_entity_poly.entity_id
_entity_poly.type
_entity_poly.pdbx_seq_one_letter_code
_entity_poly.pdbx_strand_id
1 'polypeptide(L)'
;MKNQQIQAHQFELAKCKIKDTSNKVTDVSLSPFETKGKFLGSWSNHNITGKEMNDFVKTLQKTFIEINNNTRTTYNFIGEVYSAFDALDKEYIQGILTAIESSKKASDQARKASDQALRAQIDINQTVEALQLTVKSLLEFKKTMSNNLTIIRNSLIQITSLEDCNQDIPNIKTSNDSQDAVKIKQQQQNQYDKRIRILYFIIGGSLALTIGQFLFLIITIISK
;
A
#
# COMPACT_ATOMS: atom_id res chain seq x y z
N MET A 1 10.50 9.85 22.14
CA MET A 1 11.89 9.65 21.68
C MET A 1 12.95 10.00 22.73
N LYS A 2 12.84 11.10 23.50
CA LYS A 2 13.81 11.43 24.58
C LYS A 2 14.00 10.34 25.65
N ASN A 3 12.95 9.60 26.02
CA ASN A 3 13.01 8.62 27.12
C ASN A 3 13.78 7.32 26.75
N GLN A 4 13.66 6.84 25.50
CA GLN A 4 14.42 5.67 25.02
C GLN A 4 15.93 5.92 24.96
N GLN A 5 16.32 7.16 24.61
CA GLN A 5 17.74 7.52 24.46
C GLN A 5 18.47 7.55 25.82
N ILE A 6 17.78 7.93 26.90
CA ILE A 6 18.35 7.94 28.25
C ILE A 6 18.52 6.50 28.77
N GLN A 7 17.57 5.59 28.50
CA GLN A 7 17.65 4.20 28.93
C GLN A 7 18.78 3.43 28.24
N ALA A 8 18.98 3.65 26.93
CA ALA A 8 20.09 3.05 26.18
C ALA A 8 21.46 3.45 26.75
N HIS A 9 21.63 4.72 27.12
CA HIS A 9 22.88 5.20 27.70
C HIS A 9 23.19 4.56 29.07
N GLN A 10 22.18 4.37 29.92
CA GLN A 10 22.36 3.72 31.23
C GLN A 10 22.72 2.24 31.09
N PHE A 11 22.16 1.56 30.10
CA PHE A 11 22.45 0.16 29.82
C PHE A 11 23.90 -0.02 29.33
N GLU A 12 24.37 0.81 28.40
CA GLU A 12 25.77 0.81 27.96
C GLU A 12 26.75 1.08 29.11
N LEU A 13 26.43 2.06 29.96
CA LEU A 13 27.24 2.36 31.14
C LEU A 13 27.31 1.16 32.11
N ALA A 14 26.20 0.45 32.30
CA ALA A 14 26.17 -0.75 33.13
C ALA A 14 27.05 -1.87 32.53
N LYS A 15 26.95 -2.14 31.22
CA LYS A 15 27.82 -3.09 30.51
C LYS A 15 29.30 -2.74 30.72
N CYS A 16 29.69 -1.48 30.53
CA CYS A 16 31.08 -1.05 30.74
C CYS A 16 31.57 -1.29 32.18
N LYS A 17 30.76 -0.94 33.20
CA LYS A 17 31.14 -1.17 34.60
C LYS A 17 31.34 -2.65 34.94
N ILE A 18 30.52 -3.54 34.39
CA ILE A 18 30.63 -4.99 34.58
C ILE A 18 31.94 -5.49 33.95
N LYS A 19 32.25 -5.07 32.72
CA LYS A 19 33.51 -5.40 32.03
C LYS A 19 34.74 -4.91 32.80
N ASP A 20 34.73 -3.67 33.26
CA ASP A 20 35.85 -3.12 34.03
C ASP A 20 36.04 -3.86 35.36
N THR A 21 34.95 -4.35 35.93
CA THR A 21 34.98 -5.16 37.14
C THR A 21 35.55 -6.55 36.84
N SER A 22 35.14 -7.24 35.77
CA SER A 22 35.64 -8.58 35.42
C SER A 22 37.16 -8.65 35.22
N ASN A 23 37.80 -7.53 34.90
CA ASN A 23 39.23 -7.50 34.56
C ASN A 23 40.18 -7.32 35.77
N LYS A 24 39.68 -7.26 37.01
CA LYS A 24 40.49 -6.88 38.20
C LYS A 24 41.14 -8.04 38.99
N VAL A 25 41.42 -9.18 38.36
CA VAL A 25 42.03 -10.34 39.04
C VAL A 25 43.49 -10.04 39.44
N THR A 26 43.89 -10.40 40.67
CA THR A 26 45.27 -10.22 41.19
C THR A 26 45.76 -11.49 41.86
N ASP A 27 47.00 -11.89 41.58
CA ASP A 27 47.65 -13.05 42.21
C ASP A 27 48.44 -12.65 43.46
N VAL A 28 48.26 -13.41 44.55
CA VAL A 28 48.95 -13.21 45.83
C VAL A 28 49.69 -14.48 46.23
N SER A 29 50.97 -14.34 46.61
CA SER A 29 51.77 -15.43 47.18
C SER A 29 52.65 -14.92 48.33
N LEU A 30 52.94 -15.80 49.30
CA LEU A 30 53.83 -15.51 50.44
C LEU A 30 55.09 -16.36 50.35
N SER A 31 56.21 -15.87 50.89
CA SER A 31 57.47 -16.63 50.95
C SER A 31 57.59 -17.44 52.27
N PRO A 32 58.24 -18.62 52.26
CA PRO A 32 58.45 -19.41 53.48
C PRO A 32 59.52 -18.80 54.40
N PHE A 33 59.47 -19.12 55.69
CA PHE A 33 60.44 -18.70 56.70
C PHE A 33 61.64 -19.66 56.77
N GLU A 34 62.80 -19.13 57.17
CA GLU A 34 64.02 -19.92 57.36
C GLU A 34 63.88 -20.90 58.53
N THR A 35 64.26 -22.16 58.34
CA THR A 35 64.12 -23.23 59.36
C THR A 35 65.37 -23.44 60.23
N LYS A 36 66.46 -22.68 60.01
CA LYS A 36 67.72 -22.83 60.74
C LYS A 36 67.87 -21.69 61.77
N GLY A 37 67.50 -21.95 63.03
CA GLY A 37 67.73 -21.04 64.17
C GLY A 37 68.93 -21.46 65.04
N LYS A 38 69.63 -20.49 65.63
CA LYS A 38 70.76 -20.70 66.56
C LYS A 38 70.30 -21.38 67.86
N PHE A 39 71.06 -22.41 68.26
CA PHE A 39 70.81 -23.36 69.35
C PHE A 39 71.07 -22.77 70.77
N LEU A 40 70.40 -21.69 71.20
CA LEU A 40 70.58 -21.21 72.59
C LEU A 40 69.29 -20.65 73.23
N GLY A 41 68.78 -21.38 74.24
CA GLY A 41 68.05 -20.83 75.40
C GLY A 41 66.51 -20.93 75.40
N SER A 42 65.98 -21.82 76.24
CA SER A 42 65.04 -21.51 77.36
C SER A 42 64.15 -22.68 77.74
N TRP A 43 64.17 -22.99 79.04
CA TRP A 43 63.22 -23.85 79.74
C TRP A 43 61.91 -23.06 79.99
N SER A 44 60.78 -23.74 79.78
CA SER A 44 59.41 -23.36 80.19
C SER A 44 58.55 -22.39 79.34
N ASN A 45 58.89 -22.08 78.09
CA ASN A 45 57.91 -21.57 77.11
C ASN A 45 58.14 -22.25 75.76
N HIS A 46 57.08 -22.72 75.10
CA HIS A 46 57.19 -23.36 73.80
C HIS A 46 57.63 -22.34 72.74
N ASN A 47 58.90 -22.38 72.33
CA ASN A 47 59.42 -21.54 71.27
C ASN A 47 58.89 -22.02 69.91
N ILE A 48 58.23 -21.14 69.16
CA ILE A 48 57.75 -21.44 67.81
C ILE A 48 58.95 -21.79 66.92
N THR A 49 58.98 -22.99 66.38
CA THR A 49 60.02 -23.44 65.46
C THR A 49 59.76 -22.91 64.04
N GLY A 50 60.82 -22.76 63.23
CA GLY A 50 60.67 -22.44 61.81
C GLY A 50 59.84 -23.49 61.05
N LYS A 51 59.78 -24.74 61.54
CA LYS A 51 58.90 -25.77 60.99
C LYS A 51 57.43 -25.45 61.23
N GLU A 52 57.05 -25.10 62.46
CA GLU A 52 55.66 -24.75 62.80
C GLU A 52 55.21 -23.48 62.09
N MET A 53 56.09 -22.47 62.00
CA MET A 53 55.80 -21.26 61.23
C MET A 53 55.60 -21.59 59.74
N ASN A 54 56.43 -22.47 59.16
CA ASN A 54 56.25 -22.90 57.77
C ASN A 54 54.98 -23.74 57.55
N ASP A 55 54.59 -24.58 58.49
CA ASP A 55 53.34 -25.34 58.40
C ASP A 55 52.12 -24.40 58.52
N PHE A 56 52.20 -23.34 59.32
CA PHE A 56 51.22 -22.24 59.34
C PHE A 56 51.20 -21.47 58.01
N VAL A 57 52.36 -21.06 57.47
CA VAL A 57 52.46 -20.37 56.16
C VAL A 57 51.89 -21.21 55.03
N LYS A 58 52.13 -22.53 55.01
CA LYS A 58 51.51 -23.43 54.01
C LYS A 58 50.00 -23.41 54.09
N THR A 59 49.45 -23.41 55.31
CA THR A 59 48.00 -23.34 55.53
C THR A 59 47.46 -22.00 55.05
N LEU A 60 48.11 -20.91 55.41
CA LEU A 60 47.76 -19.55 55.00
C LEU A 60 47.84 -19.37 53.47
N GLN A 61 48.89 -19.89 52.83
CA GLN A 61 49.05 -19.91 51.37
C GLN A 61 47.92 -20.69 50.69
N LYS A 62 47.57 -21.88 51.20
CA LYS A 62 46.43 -22.65 50.65
C LYS A 62 45.13 -21.86 50.74
N THR A 63 44.86 -21.23 51.88
CA THR A 63 43.68 -20.36 52.04
C THR A 63 43.70 -19.19 51.07
N PHE A 64 44.84 -18.52 50.87
CA PHE A 64 44.93 -17.42 49.89
C PHE A 64 44.78 -17.87 48.45
N ILE A 65 45.33 -19.05 48.09
CA ILE A 65 45.14 -19.65 46.76
C ILE A 65 43.65 -19.96 46.55
N GLU A 66 42.97 -20.51 47.54
CA GLU A 66 41.53 -20.80 47.47
C GLU A 66 40.71 -19.50 47.33
N ILE A 67 41.02 -18.47 48.12
CA ILE A 67 40.39 -17.14 48.00
C ILE A 67 40.60 -16.58 46.59
N ASN A 68 41.83 -16.62 46.07
CA ASN A 68 42.14 -16.11 44.74
C ASN A 68 41.39 -16.90 43.64
N ASN A 69 41.34 -18.22 43.74
CA ASN A 69 40.58 -19.05 42.80
C ASN A 69 39.08 -18.70 42.83
N ASN A 70 38.49 -18.49 44.01
CA ASN A 70 37.10 -18.05 44.14
C ASN A 70 36.89 -16.64 43.58
N THR A 71 37.82 -15.73 43.83
CA THR A 71 37.81 -14.36 43.27
C THR A 71 37.89 -14.39 41.74
N ARG A 72 38.82 -15.16 41.16
CA ARG A 72 38.94 -15.35 39.71
C ARG A 72 37.67 -15.95 39.12
N THR A 73 37.08 -16.95 39.76
CA THR A 73 35.81 -17.56 39.33
C THR A 73 34.68 -16.53 39.33
N THR A 74 34.60 -15.70 40.35
CA THR A 74 33.63 -14.60 40.44
C THR A 74 33.80 -13.60 39.30
N TYR A 75 35.04 -13.21 39.00
CA TYR A 75 35.32 -12.29 37.90
C TYR A 75 35.01 -12.89 36.53
N ASN A 76 35.26 -14.19 36.32
CA ASN A 76 34.86 -14.89 35.11
C ASN A 76 33.33 -14.88 34.93
N PHE A 77 32.57 -15.19 35.99
CA PHE A 77 31.11 -15.13 35.97
C PHE A 77 30.60 -13.71 35.62
N ILE A 78 31.21 -12.66 36.19
CA ILE A 78 30.89 -11.27 35.83
C ILE A 78 31.16 -11.01 34.34
N GLY A 79 32.24 -11.57 33.77
CA GLY A 79 32.54 -11.50 32.33
C GLY A 79 31.51 -12.23 31.45
N GLU A 80 30.98 -13.37 31.90
CA GLU A 80 29.88 -14.07 31.24
C GLU A 80 28.59 -13.24 31.24
N VAL A 81 28.26 -12.60 32.38
CA VAL A 81 27.11 -11.68 32.47
C VAL A 81 27.24 -10.49 31.51
N TYR A 82 28.44 -9.89 31.41
CA TYR A 82 28.70 -8.84 30.43
C TYR A 82 28.45 -9.34 29.00
N SER A 83 28.99 -10.51 28.65
CA SER A 83 28.86 -11.08 27.31
C SER A 83 27.39 -11.37 26.95
N ALA A 84 26.61 -11.87 27.90
CA ALA A 84 25.18 -12.09 27.73
C ALA A 84 24.42 -10.79 27.45
N PHE A 85 24.71 -9.71 28.19
CA PHE A 85 24.08 -8.41 27.95
C PHE A 85 24.51 -7.75 26.63
N ASP A 86 25.77 -7.92 26.22
CA ASP A 86 26.24 -7.41 24.94
C ASP A 86 25.58 -8.14 23.75
N ALA A 87 25.40 -9.46 23.84
CA ALA A 87 24.67 -10.25 22.85
C ALA A 87 23.18 -9.85 22.80
N LEU A 88 22.54 -9.67 23.97
CA LEU A 88 21.15 -9.21 24.07
C LEU A 88 20.92 -7.88 23.34
N ASP A 89 21.86 -6.94 23.50
CA ASP A 89 21.80 -5.62 22.88
C ASP A 89 21.96 -5.67 21.36
N LYS A 90 23.05 -6.31 20.91
CA LYS A 90 23.45 -6.33 19.50
C LYS A 90 22.53 -7.14 18.62
N GLU A 91 22.07 -8.30 19.09
CA GLU A 91 21.33 -9.22 18.24
C GLU A 91 19.83 -9.11 18.47
N TYR A 92 19.39 -9.19 19.72
CA TYR A 92 17.98 -9.29 20.03
C TYR A 92 17.26 -7.94 19.97
N ILE A 93 17.79 -6.90 20.66
CA ILE A 93 17.14 -5.59 20.66
C ILE A 93 17.21 -4.95 19.27
N GLN A 94 18.35 -5.04 18.59
CA GLN A 94 18.49 -4.54 17.22
C GLN A 94 17.55 -5.28 16.26
N GLY A 95 17.46 -6.61 16.35
CA GLY A 95 16.55 -7.41 15.54
C GLY A 95 15.08 -7.01 15.73
N ILE A 96 14.65 -6.80 16.99
CA ILE A 96 13.31 -6.31 17.31
C ILE A 96 13.08 -4.92 16.69
N LEU A 97 14.03 -4.01 16.81
CA LEU A 97 13.92 -2.65 16.25
C LEU A 97 13.75 -2.70 14.72
N THR A 98 14.55 -3.51 14.04
CA THR A 98 14.45 -3.71 12.57
C THR A 98 13.11 -4.33 12.17
N ALA A 99 12.59 -5.28 12.94
CA ALA A 99 11.29 -5.87 12.69
C ALA A 99 10.14 -4.86 12.85
N ILE A 100 10.21 -4.00 13.89
CA ILE A 100 9.24 -2.92 14.12
C ILE A 100 9.29 -1.90 12.98
N GLU A 101 10.48 -1.49 12.54
CA GLU A 101 10.63 -0.53 11.44
C GLU A 101 10.08 -1.09 10.12
N SER A 102 10.36 -2.37 9.84
CA SER A 102 9.83 -3.07 8.67
C SER A 102 8.31 -3.18 8.72
N SER A 103 7.76 -3.52 9.88
CA SER A 103 6.31 -3.56 10.11
C SER A 103 5.65 -2.20 9.93
N LYS A 104 6.29 -1.12 10.39
CA LYS A 104 5.82 0.25 10.16
C LYS A 104 5.79 0.59 8.67
N LYS A 105 6.86 0.29 7.93
CA LYS A 105 6.92 0.51 6.47
C LYS A 105 5.82 -0.25 5.74
N ALA A 106 5.60 -1.52 6.08
CA ALA A 106 4.53 -2.34 5.52
C ALA A 106 3.15 -1.76 5.83
N SER A 107 2.91 -1.32 7.08
CA SER A 107 1.66 -0.69 7.49
C SER A 107 1.39 0.62 6.75
N ASP A 108 2.42 1.45 6.53
CA ASP A 108 2.28 2.70 5.78
C ASP A 108 1.99 2.44 4.29
N GLN A 109 2.61 1.42 3.69
CA GLN A 109 2.31 1.01 2.32
C GLN A 109 0.88 0.47 2.19
N ALA A 110 0.44 -0.37 3.13
CA ALA A 110 -0.94 -0.89 3.16
C ALA A 110 -1.96 0.25 3.28
N ARG A 111 -1.70 1.26 4.12
CA ARG A 111 -2.55 2.45 4.23
C ARG A 111 -2.63 3.21 2.91
N LYS A 112 -1.50 3.47 2.25
CA LYS A 112 -1.49 4.15 0.94
C LYS A 112 -2.27 3.37 -0.12
N ALA A 113 -2.11 2.04 -0.16
CA ALA A 113 -2.86 1.19 -1.08
C ALA A 113 -4.36 1.23 -0.79
N SER A 114 -4.75 1.23 0.49
CA SER A 114 -6.15 1.39 0.91
C SER A 114 -6.74 2.73 0.48
N ASP A 115 -5.99 3.83 0.66
CA ASP A 115 -6.43 5.17 0.24
C ASP A 115 -6.59 5.26 -1.30
N GLN A 116 -5.69 4.63 -2.05
CA GLN A 116 -5.80 4.55 -3.51
C GLN A 116 -7.01 3.72 -3.95
N ALA A 117 -7.26 2.58 -3.29
CA ALA A 117 -8.41 1.74 -3.56
C ALA A 117 -9.73 2.49 -3.29
N LEU A 118 -9.79 3.29 -2.22
CA LEU A 118 -10.97 4.12 -1.92
C LEU A 118 -11.23 5.15 -3.02
N ARG A 119 -10.18 5.83 -3.51
CA ARG A 119 -10.31 6.79 -4.63
C ARG A 119 -10.82 6.11 -5.89
N ALA A 120 -10.24 4.96 -6.25
CA ALA A 120 -10.70 4.18 -7.40
C ALA A 120 -12.18 3.76 -7.25
N GLN A 121 -12.63 3.46 -6.03
CA GLN A 121 -14.03 3.12 -5.77
C GLN A 121 -14.98 4.32 -5.99
N ILE A 122 -14.55 5.53 -5.63
CA ILE A 122 -15.28 6.77 -5.90
C ILE A 122 -15.42 7.00 -7.41
N ASP A 123 -14.32 6.86 -8.16
CA ASP A 123 -14.29 7.04 -9.62
C ASP A 123 -15.18 6.01 -10.33
N ILE A 124 -15.14 4.75 -9.88
CA ILE A 124 -16.03 3.69 -10.36
C ILE A 124 -17.50 4.06 -10.12
N ASN A 125 -17.85 4.56 -8.94
CA ASN A 125 -19.23 4.94 -8.65
C ASN A 125 -19.72 6.07 -9.57
N GLN A 126 -18.89 7.10 -9.79
CA GLN A 126 -19.21 8.18 -10.72
C GLN A 126 -19.41 7.66 -12.15
N THR A 127 -18.55 6.72 -12.59
CA THR A 127 -18.67 6.10 -13.91
C THR A 127 -19.96 5.30 -14.03
N VAL A 128 -20.34 4.55 -12.99
CA VAL A 128 -21.61 3.79 -12.96
C VAL A 128 -22.81 4.73 -13.05
N GLU A 129 -22.81 5.84 -12.31
CA GLU A 129 -23.87 6.85 -12.40
C GLU A 129 -23.99 7.44 -13.82
N ALA A 130 -22.87 7.79 -14.45
CA ALA A 130 -22.85 8.29 -15.83
C ALA A 130 -23.37 7.25 -16.85
N LEU A 131 -23.02 5.98 -16.66
CA LEU A 131 -23.52 4.88 -17.49
C LEU A 131 -25.03 4.67 -17.30
N GLN A 132 -25.55 4.78 -16.08
CA GLN A 132 -27.00 4.69 -15.82
C GLN A 132 -27.77 5.80 -16.55
N LEU A 133 -27.27 7.04 -16.50
CA LEU A 133 -27.86 8.16 -17.25
C LEU A 133 -27.84 7.89 -18.76
N THR A 134 -26.72 7.41 -19.28
CA THR A 134 -26.55 7.07 -20.69
C THR A 134 -27.55 6.00 -21.13
N VAL A 135 -27.68 4.91 -20.36
CA VAL A 135 -28.66 3.84 -20.63
C VAL A 135 -30.09 4.39 -20.61
N LYS A 136 -30.43 5.26 -19.66
CA LYS A 136 -31.75 5.90 -19.61
C LYS A 136 -32.03 6.72 -20.87
N SER A 137 -31.08 7.55 -21.30
CA SER A 137 -31.22 8.33 -22.54
C SER A 137 -31.36 7.44 -23.78
N LEU A 138 -30.63 6.32 -23.85
CA LEU A 138 -30.77 5.35 -24.95
C LEU A 138 -32.14 4.68 -24.97
N LEU A 139 -32.71 4.37 -23.80
CA LEU A 139 -34.08 3.83 -23.70
C LEU A 139 -35.12 4.85 -24.20
N GLU A 140 -34.99 6.12 -23.81
CA GLU A 140 -35.86 7.19 -24.28
C GLU A 140 -35.73 7.41 -25.79
N PHE A 141 -34.50 7.42 -26.32
CA PHE A 141 -34.23 7.50 -27.74
C PHE A 141 -34.88 6.34 -28.51
N LYS A 142 -34.70 5.10 -28.05
CA LYS A 142 -35.35 3.90 -28.64
C LYS A 142 -36.87 4.07 -28.70
N LYS A 143 -37.49 4.53 -27.62
CA LYS A 143 -38.95 4.73 -27.55
C LYS A 143 -39.42 5.77 -28.58
N THR A 144 -38.73 6.91 -28.64
CA THR A 144 -39.03 7.99 -29.59
C THR A 144 -38.88 7.52 -31.04
N MET A 145 -37.79 6.83 -31.36
CA MET A 145 -37.58 6.27 -32.71
C MET A 145 -38.66 5.27 -33.10
N SER A 146 -39.03 4.37 -32.19
CA SER A 146 -40.10 3.41 -32.45
C SER A 146 -41.44 4.09 -32.72
N ASN A 147 -41.75 5.18 -32.00
CA ASN A 147 -42.96 5.96 -32.24
C ASN A 147 -42.93 6.66 -33.61
N ASN A 148 -41.79 7.29 -33.95
CA ASN A 148 -41.61 7.96 -35.24
C ASN A 148 -41.74 6.99 -36.42
N LEU A 149 -41.20 5.77 -36.31
CA LEU A 149 -41.35 4.74 -37.33
C LEU A 149 -42.81 4.33 -37.54
N THR A 150 -43.61 4.23 -36.46
CA THR A 150 -45.05 3.99 -36.57
C THR A 150 -45.77 5.13 -37.29
N ILE A 151 -45.42 6.38 -36.98
CA ILE A 151 -45.98 7.56 -37.67
C ILE A 151 -45.65 7.51 -39.17
N ILE A 152 -44.38 7.30 -39.52
CA ILE A 152 -43.93 7.20 -40.91
C ILE A 152 -44.67 6.07 -41.64
N ARG A 153 -44.80 4.89 -41.01
CA ARG A 153 -45.54 3.75 -41.57
C ARG A 153 -46.99 4.12 -41.88
N ASN A 154 -47.68 4.79 -40.95
CA ASN A 154 -49.07 5.19 -41.14
C ASN A 154 -49.21 6.22 -42.27
N SER A 155 -48.29 7.20 -42.35
CA SER A 155 -48.26 8.16 -43.45
C SER A 155 -48.01 7.49 -44.82
N LEU A 156 -47.13 6.47 -44.87
CA LEU A 156 -46.90 5.71 -46.10
C LEU A 156 -48.16 4.97 -46.56
N ILE A 157 -48.87 4.30 -45.64
CA ILE A 157 -50.15 3.62 -45.96
C ILE A 157 -51.15 4.61 -46.55
N GLN A 158 -51.26 5.81 -45.97
CA GLN A 158 -52.15 6.85 -46.51
C GLN A 158 -51.75 7.26 -47.93
N ILE A 159 -50.46 7.47 -48.20
CA ILE A 159 -49.97 7.81 -49.55
C ILE A 159 -50.30 6.70 -50.55
N THR A 160 -50.06 5.43 -50.20
CA THR A 160 -50.37 4.29 -51.07
C THR A 160 -51.87 4.22 -51.39
N SER A 161 -52.75 4.43 -50.40
CA SER A 161 -54.19 4.45 -50.64
C SER A 161 -54.67 5.58 -51.56
N LEU A 162 -53.98 6.73 -51.55
CA LEU A 162 -54.25 7.84 -52.48
C LEU A 162 -53.73 7.52 -53.89
N GLU A 163 -52.67 6.74 -54.01
CA GLU A 163 -52.11 6.30 -55.28
C GLU A 163 -53.01 5.26 -55.95
N ASP A 164 -53.59 4.34 -55.18
CA ASP A 164 -54.61 3.40 -55.65
C ASP A 164 -55.89 4.14 -56.11
N CYS A 165 -56.31 5.17 -55.36
CA CYS A 165 -57.43 6.04 -55.76
C CYS A 165 -57.17 6.79 -57.08
N ASN A 166 -55.90 7.09 -57.40
CA ASN A 166 -55.52 7.67 -58.69
C ASN A 166 -55.52 6.64 -59.84
N GLN A 167 -55.32 5.35 -59.57
CA GLN A 167 -55.42 4.30 -60.60
C GLN A 167 -56.89 3.97 -60.94
N ASP A 168 -57.80 4.10 -59.97
CA ASP A 168 -59.25 3.98 -60.16
C ASP A 168 -59.91 5.24 -60.75
N ILE A 169 -59.14 6.13 -61.37
CA ILE A 169 -59.65 7.17 -62.29
C ILE A 169 -59.51 6.69 -63.75
N PRO A 170 -60.27 5.69 -64.24
CA PRO A 170 -60.50 5.60 -65.66
C PRO A 170 -61.58 6.64 -66.02
N ASN A 171 -61.18 7.58 -66.87
CA ASN A 171 -62.04 8.21 -67.87
C ASN A 171 -62.92 9.41 -67.46
N ILE A 172 -62.36 10.44 -66.83
CA ILE A 172 -62.80 11.82 -67.13
C ILE A 172 -61.97 12.31 -68.33
N LYS A 173 -62.29 11.81 -69.52
CA LYS A 173 -61.93 12.52 -70.75
C LYS A 173 -62.92 13.67 -70.91
N THR A 174 -62.46 14.88 -70.64
CA THR A 174 -62.77 16.02 -71.51
C THR A 174 -61.59 16.99 -71.52
N SER A 175 -60.96 17.06 -72.70
CA SER A 175 -59.95 18.00 -73.18
C SER A 175 -58.56 17.99 -72.51
N ASN A 176 -57.74 17.03 -72.93
CA ASN A 176 -56.31 17.31 -73.10
C ASN A 176 -56.15 18.09 -74.41
N ASP A 177 -55.78 19.37 -74.30
CA ASP A 177 -54.74 19.97 -75.13
C ASP A 177 -54.37 21.35 -74.58
N SER A 178 -53.45 21.33 -73.61
CA SER A 178 -52.52 22.44 -73.40
C SER A 178 -51.26 21.90 -72.74
N GLN A 179 -50.09 22.19 -73.32
CA GLN A 179 -48.76 21.82 -72.83
C GLN A 179 -48.50 22.23 -71.37
N ASP A 180 -49.36 23.07 -70.79
CA ASP A 180 -49.25 23.57 -69.43
C ASP A 180 -49.64 22.53 -68.37
N ALA A 181 -50.59 21.64 -68.63
CA ALA A 181 -50.99 20.62 -67.65
C ALA A 181 -49.88 19.58 -67.37
N VAL A 182 -49.12 19.20 -68.41
CA VAL A 182 -47.97 18.29 -68.28
C VAL A 182 -46.81 18.98 -67.54
N LYS A 183 -46.55 20.27 -67.84
CA LYS A 183 -45.53 21.06 -67.14
C LYS A 183 -45.88 21.28 -65.67
N ILE A 184 -47.15 21.51 -65.34
CA ILE A 184 -47.61 21.67 -63.95
C ILE A 184 -47.42 20.37 -63.17
N LYS A 185 -47.75 19.20 -63.76
CA LYS A 185 -47.51 17.90 -63.11
C LYS A 185 -46.02 17.64 -62.89
N GLN A 186 -45.17 17.89 -63.90
CA GLN A 186 -43.72 17.76 -63.75
C GLN A 186 -43.13 18.77 -62.77
N GLN A 187 -43.63 20.01 -62.72
CA GLN A 187 -43.21 21.01 -61.72
C GLN A 187 -43.60 20.60 -60.30
N GLN A 188 -44.80 20.06 -60.10
CA GLN A 188 -45.23 19.57 -58.80
C GLN A 188 -44.38 18.37 -58.36
N GLN A 189 -44.17 17.39 -59.24
CA GLN A 189 -43.36 16.21 -58.95
C GLN A 189 -41.89 16.58 -58.65
N ASN A 190 -41.31 17.50 -59.41
CA ASN A 190 -39.96 18.04 -59.14
C ASN A 190 -39.92 18.90 -57.86
N GLN A 191 -41.03 19.52 -57.46
CA GLN A 191 -41.16 20.16 -56.15
C GLN A 191 -41.16 19.13 -55.02
N TYR A 192 -41.86 18.01 -55.17
CA TYR A 192 -41.87 16.93 -54.18
C TYR A 192 -40.49 16.29 -54.02
N ASP A 193 -39.80 15.99 -55.12
CA ASP A 193 -38.43 15.46 -55.07
C ASP A 193 -37.46 16.41 -54.36
N LYS A 194 -37.56 17.72 -54.64
CA LYS A 194 -36.75 18.74 -53.93
C LYS A 194 -37.07 18.76 -52.44
N ARG A 195 -38.35 18.69 -52.06
CA ARG A 195 -38.76 18.66 -50.64
C ARG A 195 -38.27 17.39 -49.93
N ILE A 196 -38.36 16.23 -50.57
CA ILE A 196 -37.86 14.96 -50.01
C ILE A 196 -36.35 15.01 -49.84
N ARG A 197 -35.61 15.57 -50.81
CA ARG A 197 -34.15 15.69 -50.73
C ARG A 197 -33.70 16.62 -49.60
N ILE A 198 -34.40 17.74 -49.39
CA ILE A 198 -34.17 18.64 -48.25
C ILE A 198 -34.46 17.92 -46.93
N LEU A 199 -35.57 17.17 -46.86
CA LEU A 199 -35.95 16.43 -45.67
C LEU A 199 -34.88 15.38 -45.29
N TYR A 200 -34.33 14.67 -46.29
CA TYR A 200 -33.23 13.72 -46.09
C TYR A 200 -31.96 14.39 -45.53
N PHE A 201 -31.63 15.59 -46.03
CA PHE A 201 -30.48 16.35 -45.55
C PHE A 201 -30.66 16.86 -44.12
N ILE A 202 -31.87 17.30 -43.76
CA ILE A 202 -32.20 17.74 -42.39
C ILE A 202 -32.13 16.56 -41.41
N ILE A 203 -32.70 15.41 -41.78
CA ILE A 203 -32.70 14.21 -40.94
C ILE A 203 -31.27 13.66 -40.77
N GLY A 204 -30.50 13.57 -41.85
CA GLY A 204 -29.11 13.12 -41.79
C GLY A 204 -28.21 14.07 -40.99
N GLY A 205 -28.38 15.38 -41.18
CA GLY A 205 -27.62 16.40 -40.45
C GLY A 205 -27.93 16.42 -38.95
N SER A 206 -29.20 16.26 -38.56
CA SER A 206 -29.57 16.21 -37.14
C SER A 206 -29.00 14.97 -36.45
N LEU A 207 -28.96 13.82 -37.16
CA LEU A 207 -28.39 12.58 -36.65
C LEU A 207 -26.86 12.70 -36.45
N ALA A 208 -26.15 13.30 -37.40
CA ALA A 208 -24.71 13.53 -37.27
C ALA A 208 -24.37 14.50 -36.13
N LEU A 209 -25.15 15.58 -35.96
CA LEU A 209 -24.99 16.52 -34.86
C LEU A 209 -25.23 15.87 -33.49
N THR A 210 -26.26 15.04 -33.36
CA THR A 210 -26.54 14.33 -32.10
C THR A 210 -25.46 13.31 -31.76
N ILE A 211 -24.95 12.57 -32.74
CA ILE A 211 -23.82 11.65 -32.55
C ILE A 211 -22.56 12.42 -32.14
N GLY A 212 -22.27 13.55 -32.80
CA GLY A 212 -21.13 14.41 -32.45
C GLY A 212 -21.23 14.96 -31.02
N GLN A 213 -22.41 15.43 -30.62
CA GLN A 213 -22.66 15.93 -29.26
C GLN A 213 -22.49 14.83 -28.20
N PHE A 214 -22.93 13.61 -28.50
CA PHE A 214 -22.75 12.46 -27.64
C PHE A 214 -21.28 12.10 -27.45
N LEU A 215 -20.49 12.07 -28.53
CA LEU A 215 -19.05 11.83 -28.46
C LEU A 215 -18.31 12.93 -27.70
N PHE A 216 -18.71 14.20 -27.88
CA PHE A 216 -18.15 15.33 -27.15
C PHE A 216 -18.38 15.23 -25.63
N LEU A 217 -19.59 14.81 -25.21
CA LEU A 217 -19.89 14.55 -23.80
C LEU A 217 -19.03 13.43 -23.21
N ILE A 218 -18.85 12.32 -23.95
CA ILE A 218 -17.97 11.22 -23.53
C ILE A 218 -16.53 11.70 -23.35
N ILE A 219 -15.98 12.45 -24.32
CA ILE A 219 -14.61 12.97 -24.25
C ILE A 219 -14.45 13.95 -23.07
N THR A 220 -15.44 14.83 -22.85
CA THR A 220 -15.42 15.80 -21.75
C THR A 220 -15.45 15.14 -20.38
N ILE A 221 -16.14 14.00 -20.24
CA ILE A 221 -16.20 13.21 -19.00
C ILE A 221 -14.88 12.47 -18.77
N ILE A 222 -14.26 11.91 -19.81
CA ILE A 222 -12.99 11.17 -19.70
C ILE A 222 -11.79 12.10 -19.41
N SER A 223 -11.86 13.37 -19.84
CA SER A 223 -10.77 14.33 -19.73
C SER A 223 -10.75 15.15 -18.43
N LYS A 224 -11.58 14.81 -17.44
CA LYS A 224 -11.72 15.51 -16.16
C LYS A 224 -11.28 14.62 -15.01
#